data_AF-A0A5J4N317-F1
#
_entry.id   AF-A0A5J4N317-F1
#
_cell.length_a   1.000
_cell.length_b   1.000
_cell.length_c   1.000
_cell.angle_alpha   90.00
_cell.angle_beta   90.00
_cell.angle_gamma   90.00
#
_symmetry.space_group_name_H-M   'P 1'
#
loop_
_entity.id
_entity.type
_entity.pdbx_description
1 polymer ?
#
loop_
_entity_poly.entity_id
_entity_poly.type
_entity_poly.pdbx_seq_one_letter_code
_entity_poly.pdbx_strand_id
1 'polypeptide(L)'
;MFCYLVVALEQVPNSVRLWKLAVELEDEEDARLMLSLAAECCPTSVELWLALARLETYEQARVVLNKARESIPTDRQIWFAAARLEEAQGNHAMVQKIVDRGVASLQAHMVEINRDQWIKDAEECEAAQSVLTAQAIM
;
A
#
# COMPACT_ATOMS: atom_id res chain seq x y z
N MET A 1 -23.48 -10.39 14.61
CA MET A 1 -22.39 -11.07 13.89
C MET A 1 -21.06 -10.33 14.07
N PHE A 2 -21.07 -9.00 14.06
CA PHE A 2 -19.94 -8.08 14.36
C PHE A 2 -19.12 -8.38 15.64
N CYS A 3 -19.74 -8.67 16.80
CA CYS A 3 -18.97 -8.82 18.06
C CYS A 3 -17.99 -10.01 18.09
N TYR A 4 -18.21 -11.08 17.33
CA TYR A 4 -17.34 -12.26 17.41
C TYR A 4 -15.98 -12.04 16.71
N LEU A 5 -15.95 -11.23 15.65
CA LEU A 5 -14.71 -10.92 14.93
C LEU A 5 -13.85 -9.94 15.69
N VAL A 6 -14.44 -8.89 16.27
CA VAL A 6 -13.70 -7.94 17.13
C VAL A 6 -13.08 -8.63 18.33
N VAL A 7 -13.84 -9.51 19.01
CA VAL A 7 -13.29 -10.32 20.12
C VAL A 7 -12.20 -11.28 19.63
N ALA A 8 -12.32 -11.85 18.43
CA ALA A 8 -11.27 -12.68 17.86
C ALA A 8 -10.00 -11.88 17.50
N LEU A 9 -10.14 -10.63 17.07
CA LEU A 9 -9.04 -9.70 16.81
C LEU A 9 -8.31 -9.29 18.09
N GLU A 10 -9.04 -9.10 19.20
CA GLU A 10 -8.44 -8.86 20.52
C GLU A 10 -7.58 -10.04 20.98
N GLN A 11 -7.95 -11.28 20.64
CA GLN A 11 -7.19 -12.47 21.02
C GLN A 11 -6.04 -12.79 20.07
N VAL A 12 -6.17 -12.47 18.77
CA VAL A 12 -5.15 -12.76 17.75
C VAL A 12 -4.97 -11.56 16.80
N PRO A 13 -4.31 -10.47 17.26
CA PRO A 13 -4.18 -9.25 16.48
C PRO A 13 -3.21 -9.38 15.29
N ASN A 14 -2.37 -10.41 15.28
CA ASN A 14 -1.32 -10.59 14.26
C ASN A 14 -1.80 -11.31 12.98
N SER A 15 -3.09 -11.68 12.90
CA SER A 15 -3.61 -12.48 11.79
C SER A 15 -4.17 -11.59 10.68
N VAL A 16 -3.37 -11.36 9.64
CA VAL A 16 -3.77 -10.59 8.44
C VAL A 16 -5.05 -11.16 7.80
N ARG A 17 -5.19 -12.49 7.77
CA ARG A 17 -6.38 -13.14 7.19
C ARG A 17 -7.66 -12.79 7.96
N LEU A 18 -7.56 -12.66 9.28
CA LEU A 18 -8.71 -12.35 10.12
C LEU A 18 -9.13 -10.89 9.95
N TRP A 19 -8.17 -9.98 9.85
CA TRP A 19 -8.41 -8.59 9.50
C TRP A 19 -9.09 -8.43 8.14
N LYS A 20 -8.64 -9.16 7.10
CA LYS A 20 -9.28 -9.10 5.78
C LYS A 20 -10.75 -9.52 5.82
N LEU A 21 -11.05 -10.64 6.47
CA LEU A 21 -12.43 -11.11 6.60
C LEU A 21 -13.31 -10.14 7.40
N ALA A 22 -12.76 -9.51 8.43
CA ALA A 22 -13.46 -8.48 9.17
C ALA A 22 -13.78 -7.28 8.27
N VAL A 23 -12.79 -6.76 7.54
CA VAL A 23 -12.94 -5.61 6.64
C VAL A 23 -13.95 -5.88 5.52
N GLU A 24 -14.02 -7.09 4.97
CA GLU A 24 -14.99 -7.46 3.93
C GLU A 24 -16.46 -7.47 4.43
N LEU A 25 -16.68 -7.57 5.74
CA LEU A 25 -18.02 -7.66 6.33
C LEU A 25 -18.59 -6.31 6.76
N GLU A 26 -17.79 -5.24 6.73
CA GLU A 26 -18.12 -3.96 7.35
C GLU A 26 -18.26 -2.85 6.32
N ASP A 27 -18.94 -1.77 6.72
CA ASP A 27 -19.15 -0.60 5.89
C ASP A 27 -17.84 0.19 5.71
N GLU A 28 -17.77 1.03 4.67
CA GLU A 28 -16.54 1.72 4.26
C GLU A 28 -15.90 2.55 5.38
N GLU A 29 -16.72 3.17 6.24
CA GLU A 29 -16.26 3.99 7.37
C GLU A 29 -15.60 3.13 8.48
N ASP A 30 -16.22 2.00 8.83
CA ASP A 30 -15.73 1.08 9.86
C ASP A 30 -14.55 0.24 9.34
N ALA A 31 -14.59 -0.15 8.07
CA ALA A 31 -13.50 -0.81 7.36
C ALA A 31 -12.21 0.01 7.43
N ARG A 32 -12.30 1.35 7.27
CA ARG A 32 -11.16 2.27 7.37
C ARG A 32 -10.57 2.30 8.77
N LEU A 33 -11.41 2.37 9.81
CA LEU A 33 -10.97 2.32 11.20
C LEU A 33 -10.30 0.97 11.51
N MET A 34 -10.92 -0.14 11.10
CA MET A 34 -10.35 -1.47 11.29
C MET A 34 -9.03 -1.66 10.55
N LEU A 35 -8.91 -1.17 9.32
CA LEU A 35 -7.66 -1.25 8.57
C LEU A 35 -6.54 -0.40 9.19
N SER A 36 -6.86 0.76 9.81
CA SER A 36 -5.86 1.54 10.54
C SER A 36 -5.30 0.77 11.74
N LEU A 37 -6.19 0.11 12.51
CA LEU A 37 -5.77 -0.74 13.62
C LEU A 37 -4.99 -1.96 13.12
N ALA A 38 -5.46 -2.58 12.04
CA ALA A 38 -4.80 -3.74 11.42
C ALA A 38 -3.38 -3.41 10.97
N ALA A 39 -3.17 -2.23 10.37
CA ALA A 39 -1.86 -1.78 9.92
C ALA A 39 -0.91 -1.49 11.09
N GLU A 40 -1.42 -1.01 12.22
CA GLU A 40 -0.64 -0.83 13.45
C GLU A 40 -0.30 -2.16 14.14
N CYS A 41 -1.23 -3.12 14.16
CA CYS A 41 -0.99 -4.45 14.71
C CYS A 41 -0.08 -5.30 13.81
N CYS A 42 -0.21 -5.17 12.49
CA CYS A 42 0.52 -5.94 11.49
C CYS A 42 1.30 -5.01 10.54
N PRO A 43 2.34 -4.32 11.03
CA PRO A 43 3.08 -3.35 10.22
C PRO A 43 3.86 -3.98 9.07
N THR A 44 4.06 -5.31 9.09
CA THR A 44 4.76 -6.10 8.07
C THR A 44 3.89 -6.47 6.87
N SER A 45 2.58 -6.18 6.91
CA SER A 45 1.66 -6.55 5.84
C SER A 45 1.43 -5.40 4.86
N VAL A 46 2.04 -5.51 3.68
CA VAL A 46 1.92 -4.51 2.61
C VAL A 46 0.48 -4.37 2.13
N GLU A 47 -0.23 -5.48 2.01
CA GLU A 47 -1.61 -5.50 1.50
C GLU A 47 -2.56 -4.68 2.38
N LEU A 48 -2.38 -4.69 3.70
CA LEU A 48 -3.20 -3.90 4.63
C LEU A 48 -2.94 -2.40 4.46
N TRP A 49 -1.67 -2.01 4.34
CA TRP A 49 -1.29 -0.62 4.07
C TRP A 49 -1.85 -0.11 2.74
N LEU A 50 -1.80 -0.93 1.70
CA LEU A 50 -2.34 -0.59 0.38
C LEU A 50 -3.87 -0.51 0.39
N ALA A 51 -4.55 -1.42 1.08
CA ALA A 51 -5.99 -1.37 1.23
C ALA A 51 -6.44 -0.12 1.99
N LEU A 52 -5.75 0.22 3.10
CA LEU A 52 -6.02 1.43 3.87
C LEU A 52 -5.82 2.69 3.03
N ALA A 53 -4.72 2.78 2.27
CA ALA A 53 -4.44 3.92 1.41
C ALA A 53 -5.48 4.11 0.28
N ARG A 54 -6.19 3.05 -0.15
CA ARG A 54 -7.24 3.12 -1.17
C ARG A 54 -8.57 3.65 -0.63
N LEU A 55 -8.87 3.39 0.65
CA LEU A 55 -10.09 3.89 1.31
C LEU A 55 -9.92 5.31 1.87
N GLU A 56 -8.69 5.72 2.13
CA GLU A 56 -8.39 7.03 2.69
C GLU A 56 -8.42 8.15 1.63
N THR A 57 -8.67 9.37 2.11
CA THR A 57 -8.53 10.58 1.28
C THR A 57 -7.08 10.78 0.84
N TYR A 58 -6.84 11.53 -0.24
CA TYR A 58 -5.48 11.79 -0.74
C TYR A 58 -4.47 12.22 0.34
N GLU A 59 -4.85 13.18 1.20
CA GLU A 59 -3.95 13.66 2.25
C GLU A 59 -3.60 12.57 3.26
N GLN A 60 -4.58 11.78 3.69
CA GLN A 60 -4.37 10.68 4.63
C GLN A 60 -3.65 9.50 3.98
N ALA A 61 -3.98 9.15 2.74
CA ALA A 61 -3.31 8.10 1.99
C ALA A 61 -1.80 8.38 1.86
N ARG A 62 -1.37 9.64 1.70
CA ARG A 62 0.06 10.01 1.74
C ARG A 62 0.69 9.71 3.09
N VAL A 63 0.02 10.05 4.19
CA VAL A 63 0.50 9.79 5.56
C VAL A 63 0.62 8.28 5.79
N VAL A 64 -0.41 7.52 5.41
CA VAL A 64 -0.44 6.06 5.49
C VAL A 64 0.69 5.43 4.70
N LEU A 65 0.89 5.84 3.43
CA LEU A 65 1.97 5.31 2.59
C LEU A 65 3.36 5.74 3.08
N ASN A 66 3.51 6.91 3.73
CA ASN A 66 4.77 7.30 4.38
C ASN A 66 5.08 6.35 5.55
N LYS A 67 4.10 6.08 6.42
CA LYS A 67 4.24 5.10 7.53
C LYS A 67 4.53 3.69 7.03
N ALA A 68 3.87 3.27 5.94
CA ALA A 68 4.11 1.98 5.32
C ALA A 68 5.56 1.84 4.81
N ARG A 69 6.13 2.90 4.23
CA ARG A 69 7.54 2.93 3.78
C ARG A 69 8.54 2.82 4.93
N GLU A 70 8.24 3.45 6.07
CA GLU A 70 9.06 3.33 7.27
C GLU A 70 8.98 1.92 7.88
N SER A 71 7.81 1.29 7.81
CA SER A 71 7.56 -0.04 8.35
C SER A 71 8.12 -1.16 7.46
N ILE A 72 8.01 -1.00 6.14
CA ILE A 72 8.39 -2.00 5.13
C ILE A 72 9.17 -1.32 3.98
N PRO A 73 10.44 -0.97 4.20
CA PRO A 73 11.23 -0.29 3.17
C PRO A 73 11.65 -1.22 2.02
N THR A 74 11.52 -2.53 2.19
CA THR A 74 11.92 -3.55 1.21
C THR A 74 10.87 -3.81 0.13
N ASP A 75 9.64 -3.30 0.28
CA ASP A 75 8.57 -3.57 -0.67
C ASP A 75 8.40 -2.44 -1.70
N ARG A 76 8.52 -2.80 -2.97
CA ARG A 76 8.37 -1.90 -4.12
C ARG A 76 6.92 -1.47 -4.36
N GLN A 77 5.93 -2.29 -3.99
CA GLN A 77 4.53 -2.01 -4.25
C GLN A 77 4.05 -0.74 -3.52
N ILE A 78 4.62 -0.44 -2.35
CA ILE A 78 4.31 0.77 -1.59
C ILE A 78 4.75 2.03 -2.35
N TRP A 79 5.90 1.98 -3.02
CA TRP A 79 6.41 3.08 -3.84
C TRP A 79 5.56 3.28 -5.10
N PHE A 80 5.17 2.20 -5.77
CA PHE A 80 4.29 2.29 -6.94
C PHE A 80 2.90 2.79 -6.56
N ALA A 81 2.34 2.35 -5.43
CA ALA A 81 1.08 2.88 -4.93
C ALA A 81 1.15 4.38 -4.62
N ALA A 82 2.25 4.86 -4.02
CA ALA A 82 2.47 6.28 -3.78
C ALA A 82 2.60 7.08 -5.08
N ALA A 83 3.30 6.53 -6.07
CA ALA A 83 3.45 7.15 -7.37
C ALA A 83 2.10 7.23 -8.11
N ARG A 84 1.28 6.17 -8.05
CA ARG A 84 -0.08 6.12 -8.62
C ARG A 84 -1.03 7.12 -7.95
N LEU A 85 -0.92 7.27 -6.63
CA LEU A 85 -1.69 8.25 -5.87
C LEU A 85 -1.40 9.68 -6.34
N GLU A 86 -0.12 10.03 -6.54
CA GLU A 86 0.28 11.35 -7.05
C GLU A 86 -0.13 11.55 -8.52
N GLU A 87 -0.04 10.50 -9.35
CA GLU A 87 -0.49 10.54 -10.74
C GLU A 87 -2.00 10.82 -10.82
N ALA A 88 -2.80 10.14 -10.00
CA ALA A 88 -4.25 10.33 -9.95
C ALA A 88 -4.66 11.75 -9.51
N GLN A 89 -3.82 12.46 -8.76
CA GLN A 89 -4.02 13.87 -8.38
C GLN A 89 -3.48 14.87 -9.41
N GLY A 90 -2.81 14.41 -10.47
CA GLY A 90 -2.18 15.28 -11.47
C GLY A 90 -0.77 15.76 -11.10
N ASN A 91 -0.16 15.23 -10.04
CA ASN A 91 1.19 15.59 -9.59
C ASN A 91 2.28 14.81 -10.34
N HIS A 92 2.26 14.89 -11.67
CA HIS A 92 3.13 14.10 -12.56
C HIS A 92 4.63 14.31 -12.30
N ALA A 93 5.05 15.52 -11.92
CA ALA A 93 6.45 15.82 -11.59
C ALA A 93 6.96 15.09 -10.33
N MET A 94 6.05 14.64 -9.46
CA MET A 94 6.39 13.92 -8.25
C MET A 94 6.52 12.41 -8.50
N VAL A 95 5.80 11.88 -9.50
CA VAL A 95 5.79 10.45 -9.86
C VAL A 95 7.22 9.93 -10.08
N GLN A 96 7.97 10.57 -10.99
CA GLN A 96 9.36 10.18 -11.28
C GLN A 96 10.24 10.23 -10.02
N LYS A 97 10.12 11.30 -9.23
CA LYS A 97 10.89 11.46 -7.99
C LYS A 97 10.59 10.38 -6.96
N ILE A 98 9.35 9.90 -6.89
CA ILE A 98 8.95 8.83 -5.97
C ILE A 98 9.52 7.50 -6.44
N VAL A 99 9.45 7.20 -7.74
CA VAL A 99 10.01 5.96 -8.30
C VAL A 99 11.52 5.93 -8.12
N ASP A 100 12.24 7.00 -8.44
CA ASP A 100 13.69 7.11 -8.25
C ASP A 100 14.11 6.88 -6.78
N ARG A 101 13.37 7.48 -5.85
CA ARG A 101 13.57 7.27 -4.40
C ARG A 101 13.28 5.83 -3.99
N GLY A 102 12.25 5.22 -4.58
CA GLY A 102 11.93 3.81 -4.36
C GLY A 102 13.06 2.91 -4.80
N VAL A 103 13.60 3.10 -6.00
CA VAL A 103 14.77 2.35 -6.50
C VAL A 103 15.97 2.52 -5.57
N ALA A 104 16.31 3.75 -5.21
CA ALA A 104 17.43 4.03 -4.32
C ALA A 104 17.25 3.37 -2.94
N SER A 105 16.02 3.39 -2.40
CA SER A 105 15.70 2.75 -1.12
C SER A 105 15.80 1.22 -1.20
N LEU A 106 15.27 0.60 -2.25
CA LEU A 106 15.34 -0.85 -2.46
C LEU A 106 16.79 -1.33 -2.66
N GLN A 107 17.59 -0.57 -3.42
CA GLN A 107 19.02 -0.83 -3.57
C GLN A 107 19.77 -0.72 -2.25
N ALA A 108 19.45 0.28 -1.42
CA ALA A 108 20.05 0.43 -0.09
C ALA A 108 19.72 -0.74 0.85
N HIS A 109 18.54 -1.35 0.71
CA HIS A 109 18.14 -2.55 1.45
C HIS A 109 18.57 -3.86 0.77
N MET A 110 19.40 -3.79 -0.29
CA MET A 110 19.92 -4.93 -1.05
C MET A 110 18.83 -5.86 -1.61
N VAL A 111 17.67 -5.29 -1.95
CA VAL A 111 16.59 -6.05 -2.61
C VAL A 111 16.98 -6.24 -4.08
N GLU A 112 17.03 -7.49 -4.54
CA GLU A 112 17.27 -7.80 -5.94
C GLU A 112 16.11 -7.30 -6.81
N ILE A 113 16.39 -6.32 -7.67
CA ILE A 113 15.43 -5.79 -8.62
C ILE A 113 15.35 -6.75 -9.79
N ASN A 114 14.36 -7.65 -9.76
CA ASN A 114 14.09 -8.54 -10.87
C ASN A 114 13.32 -7.78 -11.97
N ARG A 115 13.94 -7.69 -13.15
CA ARG A 115 13.38 -7.02 -14.32
C ARG A 115 12.01 -7.57 -14.73
N ASP A 116 11.81 -8.89 -14.65
CA ASP A 116 10.53 -9.51 -15.04
C ASP A 116 9.40 -9.13 -14.08
N GLN A 117 9.72 -8.94 -12.79
CA GLN A 117 8.74 -8.49 -11.80
C GLN A 117 8.43 -7.00 -12.00
N TRP A 118 9.44 -6.18 -12.27
CA TRP A 118 9.27 -4.77 -12.57
C TRP A 118 8.43 -4.50 -13.81
N ILE A 119 8.62 -5.30 -14.88
CA ILE A 119 7.79 -5.20 -16.09
C ILE A 119 6.35 -5.57 -15.78
N LYS A 120 6.09 -6.64 -15.02
CA LYS A 120 4.73 -7.00 -14.58
C LYS A 120 4.08 -5.89 -13.76
N ASP A 121 4.81 -5.29 -12.83
CA ASP A 121 4.30 -4.18 -12.02
C ASP A 121 3.98 -2.96 -12.91
N ALA A 122 4.77 -2.69 -13.95
CA ALA A 122 4.49 -1.63 -14.92
C ALA A 122 3.25 -1.93 -15.77
N GLU A 123 3.07 -3.17 -16.24
CA GLU A 123 1.86 -3.62 -16.95
C GLU A 123 0.61 -3.47 -16.06
N GLU A 124 0.69 -3.82 -14.78
CA GLU A 124 -0.40 -3.62 -13.81
C GLU A 124 -0.72 -2.13 -13.60
N CYS A 125 0.29 -1.26 -13.59
CA CYS A 125 0.08 0.19 -13.50
C CYS A 125 -0.60 0.75 -14.76
N GLU A 126 -0.20 0.28 -15.94
CA GLU A 126 -0.82 0.65 -17.21
C GLU A 126 -2.29 0.18 -17.28
N ALA A 127 -2.56 -1.05 -16.85
CA ALA A 127 -3.93 -1.58 -16.74
C ALA A 127 -4.81 -0.76 -15.79
N ALA A 128 -4.20 -0.15 -14.77
CA ALA A 128 -4.87 0.77 -13.84
C ALA A 128 -4.94 2.23 -14.33
N GLN A 129 -4.74 2.49 -15.63
CA GLN A 129 -4.72 3.82 -16.26
C GLN A 129 -3.66 4.77 -15.71
N SER A 130 -2.66 4.25 -15.01
CA SER A 130 -1.54 5.01 -14.44
C SER A 130 -0.34 4.89 -15.40
N VAL A 131 -0.41 5.61 -16.52
CA VAL A 131 0.54 5.47 -17.64
C VAL A 131 1.88 6.12 -17.31
N LEU A 132 1.88 7.22 -16.57
CA LEU A 132 3.11 7.95 -16.21
C LEU A 132 3.92 7.19 -15.16
N THR A 133 3.24 6.50 -14.24
CA THR A 133 3.91 5.57 -13.34
C THR A 133 4.52 4.40 -14.09
N ALA A 134 3.80 3.76 -15.02
CA ALA A 134 4.35 2.70 -15.86
C ALA A 134 5.57 3.18 -16.67
N GLN A 135 5.51 4.39 -17.24
CA GLN A 135 6.64 5.01 -17.95
C GLN A 135 7.82 5.35 -17.04
N ALA A 136 7.60 5.66 -15.77
CA ALA A 136 8.67 5.91 -14.82
C ALA A 136 9.35 4.62 -14.32
N ILE A 137 8.66 3.48 -14.44
CA ILE A 137 9.17 2.14 -14.06
C ILE A 137 9.97 1.51 -15.21
N MET A 138 9.59 1.76 -16.46
CA MET A 138 10.29 1.27 -17.67
C MET A 138 11.61 1.99 -17.96
#